data_AF-A0A6H5J1H3-F1
#
_entry.id   AF-A0A6H5J1H3-F1
#
_cell.length_a   1.000
_cell.length_b   1.000
_cell.length_c   1.000
_cell.angle_alpha   90.00
_cell.angle_beta   90.00
_cell.angle_gamma   90.00
#
_symmetry.space_group_name_H-M   'P 1'
#
loop_
_entity.id
_entity.type
_entity.pdbx_description
1 polymer ?
#
loop_
_entity_poly.entity_id
_entity_poly.type
_entity_poly.pdbx_seq_one_letter_code
_entity_poly.pdbx_strand_id
1 'polypeptide(L)'
;MCMTLGGRVSEEIFFERITTGAQDDLQKVTQSAYAQVVHYGMNDKVGNVSFEMPQPGDMVLDKPYSESTAQLIDQEVRKMIEQAHKHTTELLTKHKEDVNKVRIAMINHSTFFVIFINNFHEFMQVAERLLKQEILSRDDMIELLGSRPFPEKSTYEEFVEGTGSFEEDTSLPEGLKNWNESKESTTKTDSNSVQPPKNEQRL
;
A
#
# COMPACT_ATOMS: atom_id res chain seq x y z
N MET A 1 -12.27 1.63 16.43
CA MET A 1 -11.57 0.43 16.90
C MET A 1 -12.29 -0.86 16.47
N CYS A 2 -13.54 -1.12 16.88
CA CYS A 2 -14.25 -2.37 16.54
C CYS A 2 -14.38 -2.64 15.03
N MET A 3 -14.65 -1.60 14.23
CA MET A 3 -14.69 -1.72 12.76
C MET A 3 -13.35 -2.23 12.20
N THR A 4 -12.23 -1.63 12.61
CA THR A 4 -10.87 -1.96 12.15
C THR A 4 -10.43 -3.35 12.60
N LEU A 5 -10.80 -3.77 13.82
CA LEU A 5 -10.56 -5.13 14.30
C LEU A 5 -11.45 -6.18 13.62
N GLY A 6 -12.53 -5.76 12.96
CA GLY A 6 -13.51 -6.64 12.34
C GLY A 6 -12.92 -7.58 11.29
N GLY A 7 -11.94 -7.11 10.52
CA GLY A 7 -11.24 -7.95 9.53
C GLY A 7 -10.55 -9.15 10.20
N ARG A 8 -9.73 -8.88 11.21
CA ARG A 8 -9.00 -9.92 11.96
C ARG A 8 -9.93 -10.87 12.71
N VAL A 9 -10.95 -10.35 13.38
CA VAL A 9 -11.91 -11.16 14.13
C VAL A 9 -12.74 -12.03 13.18
N SER A 10 -13.12 -11.51 12.02
CA SER A 10 -13.79 -12.28 10.98
C SER A 10 -12.91 -13.43 10.50
N GLU A 11 -11.61 -13.19 10.26
CA GLU A 11 -10.69 -14.25 9.88
C GLU A 11 -10.58 -15.35 10.94
N GLU A 12 -10.48 -14.97 12.22
CA GLU A 12 -10.39 -15.92 13.33
C GLU A 12 -11.63 -16.81 13.43
N ILE A 13 -12.84 -16.24 13.29
CA ILE A 13 -14.11 -16.96 13.37
C ILE A 13 -14.33 -17.93 12.20
N PHE A 14 -13.86 -17.60 11.00
CA PHE A 14 -14.16 -18.36 9.78
C PHE A 14 -13.01 -19.26 9.29
N PHE A 15 -11.75 -18.86 9.52
CA PHE A 15 -10.58 -19.60 9.03
C PHE A 15 -9.80 -20.31 10.14
N GLU A 16 -10.15 -20.08 11.43
CA GLU A 16 -9.47 -20.65 12.62
C GLU A 16 -7.94 -20.46 12.61
N ARG A 17 -7.48 -19.52 11.81
CA ARG A 17 -6.07 -19.17 11.63
C ARG A 17 -5.95 -17.68 11.45
N ILE A 18 -4.81 -17.17 11.86
CA ILE A 18 -4.50 -15.76 11.85
C ILE A 18 -3.56 -15.48 10.68
N THR A 19 -3.86 -14.46 9.89
CA THR A 19 -2.98 -13.99 8.81
C THR A 19 -2.17 -12.76 9.23
N THR A 20 -1.18 -12.40 8.40
CA THR A 20 -0.43 -11.13 8.50
C THR A 20 -1.16 -9.95 7.87
N GLY A 21 -2.30 -10.18 7.18
CA GLY A 21 -3.02 -9.14 6.43
C GLY A 21 -3.57 -8.02 7.31
N ALA A 22 -3.86 -8.31 8.58
CA ALA A 22 -4.40 -7.35 9.54
C ALA A 22 -3.32 -6.53 10.29
N GLN A 23 -2.06 -6.50 9.82
CA GLN A 23 -0.98 -5.76 10.48
C GLN A 23 -1.27 -4.25 10.55
N ASP A 24 -1.67 -3.64 9.43
CA ASP A 24 -2.00 -2.21 9.36
C ASP A 24 -3.19 -1.85 10.25
N ASP A 25 -4.20 -2.72 10.31
CA ASP A 25 -5.35 -2.58 11.20
C ASP A 25 -4.93 -2.56 12.68
N LEU A 26 -4.06 -3.48 13.10
CA LEU A 26 -3.55 -3.54 14.47
C LEU A 26 -2.72 -2.29 14.82
N GLN A 27 -1.93 -1.79 13.87
CA GLN A 27 -1.15 -0.57 14.07
C GLN A 27 -2.05 0.64 14.28
N LYS A 28 -3.06 0.83 13.42
CA LYS A 28 -4.04 1.93 13.54
C LYS A 28 -4.84 1.87 14.83
N VAL A 29 -5.28 0.66 15.23
CA VAL A 29 -6.02 0.46 16.49
C VAL A 29 -5.14 0.82 17.69
N THR A 30 -3.88 0.40 17.68
CA THR A 30 -2.93 0.69 18.75
C THR A 30 -2.67 2.20 18.85
N GLN A 31 -2.37 2.86 17.74
CA GLN A 31 -2.18 4.31 17.70
C GLN A 31 -3.41 5.08 18.20
N SER A 32 -4.60 4.67 17.77
CA SER A 32 -5.86 5.29 18.24
C SER A 32 -6.08 5.11 19.74
N ALA A 33 -5.74 3.94 20.30
CA ALA A 33 -5.86 3.69 21.73
C ALA A 33 -4.87 4.52 22.55
N TYR A 34 -3.60 4.61 22.12
CA TYR A 34 -2.62 5.50 22.76
C TYR A 34 -3.08 6.96 22.69
N ALA A 35 -3.62 7.42 21.55
CA ALA A 35 -4.09 8.79 21.44
C ALA A 35 -5.24 9.11 22.42
N GLN A 36 -6.17 8.17 22.61
CA GLN A 36 -7.26 8.32 23.59
C GLN A 36 -6.74 8.44 25.02
N VAL A 37 -5.81 7.58 25.40
CA VAL A 37 -5.29 7.55 26.78
C VAL A 37 -4.32 8.70 27.05
N VAL A 38 -3.44 9.01 26.10
CA VAL A 38 -2.28 9.90 26.31
C VAL A 38 -2.55 11.33 25.87
N HIS A 39 -3.21 11.54 24.73
CA HIS A 39 -3.43 12.89 24.20
C HIS A 39 -4.76 13.48 24.66
N TYR A 40 -5.80 12.67 24.72
CA TYR A 40 -7.15 13.13 25.04
C TYR A 40 -7.54 12.94 26.51
N GLY A 41 -6.75 12.21 27.30
CA GLY A 41 -7.07 11.94 28.70
C GLY A 41 -8.38 11.19 28.90
N MET A 42 -8.77 10.34 27.93
CA MET A 42 -10.00 9.55 27.95
C MET A 42 -9.85 8.27 28.80
N ASN A 43 -9.22 8.38 29.97
CA ASN A 43 -9.08 7.27 30.91
C ASN A 43 -9.08 7.74 32.37
N ASP A 44 -9.96 7.15 33.19
CA ASP A 44 -10.13 7.51 34.59
C ASP A 44 -8.87 7.28 35.45
N LYS A 45 -8.02 6.29 35.11
CA LYS A 45 -6.83 5.96 35.90
C LYS A 45 -5.63 6.84 35.59
N VAL A 46 -5.47 7.23 34.33
CA VAL A 46 -4.40 8.15 33.90
C VAL A 46 -4.81 9.59 34.22
N GLY A 47 -6.11 9.86 34.20
CA GLY A 47 -6.69 11.17 34.46
C GLY A 47 -6.70 12.06 33.22
N ASN A 48 -7.22 13.27 33.39
CA ASN A 48 -7.40 14.26 32.33
C ASN A 48 -6.08 15.01 32.04
N VAL A 49 -5.02 14.26 31.71
CA VAL A 49 -3.71 14.80 31.37
C VAL A 49 -3.43 14.53 29.90
N SER A 50 -2.87 15.52 29.20
CA SER A 50 -2.41 15.38 27.84
C SER A 50 -0.89 15.40 27.83
N PHE A 51 -0.28 14.33 27.33
CA PHE A 51 1.15 14.27 27.07
C PHE A 51 1.38 14.44 25.56
N GLU A 52 2.33 15.29 25.19
CA GLU A 52 2.78 15.38 23.82
C GLU A 52 3.66 14.17 23.51
N MET A 53 3.11 13.26 22.70
CA MET A 53 3.92 12.24 22.04
C MET A 53 4.49 12.81 20.74
N PRO A 54 5.77 12.56 20.48
CA PRO A 54 6.45 12.99 19.26
C PRO A 54 5.82 12.37 18.02
N GLN A 55 5.75 13.15 16.96
CA GLN A 55 5.19 12.69 15.68
C GLN A 55 6.20 11.84 14.91
N PRO A 56 5.76 11.03 13.94
CA PRO A 56 6.66 10.30 13.05
C PRO A 56 7.63 11.26 12.35
N GLY A 57 8.91 11.24 12.75
CA GLY A 57 9.95 12.14 12.24
C GLY A 57 10.65 12.98 13.31
N ASP A 58 10.06 13.12 14.51
CA ASP A 58 10.71 13.81 15.63
C ASP A 58 11.71 12.90 16.34
N MET A 59 12.91 13.43 16.63
CA MET A 59 13.87 12.77 17.51
C MET A 59 13.39 12.84 18.95
N VAL A 60 12.93 11.71 19.47
CA VAL A 60 12.49 11.56 20.86
C VAL A 60 13.69 11.23 21.73
N LEU A 61 14.06 12.11 22.66
CA LEU A 61 15.13 11.82 23.61
C LEU A 61 14.60 11.15 24.89
N ASP A 62 13.39 11.48 25.35
CA ASP A 62 12.77 10.86 26.53
C ASP A 62 11.24 11.01 26.55
N LYS A 63 10.55 10.05 27.19
CA LYS A 63 9.10 10.11 27.42
C LYS A 63 8.79 11.16 28.51
N PRO A 64 7.73 11.99 28.37
CA PRO A 64 7.40 13.05 29.32
C PRO A 64 6.74 12.55 30.63
N TYR A 65 6.85 11.27 30.96
CA TYR A 65 6.20 10.64 32.10
C TYR A 65 7.07 9.54 32.71
N SER A 66 6.80 9.21 33.97
CA SER A 66 7.55 8.18 34.70
C SER A 66 7.31 6.78 34.11
N GLU A 67 8.25 5.85 34.33
CA GLU A 67 8.09 4.44 33.96
C GLU A 67 6.83 3.81 34.57
N SER A 68 6.46 4.19 35.80
CA SER A 68 5.23 3.71 36.43
C SER A 68 3.98 4.16 35.67
N THR A 69 3.98 5.39 35.15
CA THR A 69 2.90 5.92 34.33
C THR A 69 2.88 5.24 32.96
N ALA A 70 4.05 4.97 32.37
CA ALA A 70 4.15 4.23 31.11
C ALA A 70 3.50 2.85 31.21
N GLN A 71 3.82 2.10 32.27
CA GLN A 71 3.23 0.78 32.51
C GLN A 71 1.72 0.85 32.71
N LEU A 72 1.22 1.87 33.39
CA LEU A 72 -0.22 2.08 33.58
C LEU A 72 -0.92 2.34 32.24
N ILE A 73 -0.35 3.19 31.39
CA ILE A 73 -0.87 3.47 30.04
C ILE A 73 -0.93 2.18 29.22
N ASP A 74 0.16 1.41 29.18
CA ASP A 74 0.23 0.17 28.39
C ASP A 74 -0.82 -0.86 28.83
N GLN A 75 -1.04 -0.99 30.15
CA GLN A 75 -2.07 -1.89 30.69
C GLN A 75 -3.48 -1.45 30.29
N GLU A 76 -3.77 -0.16 30.37
CA GLU A 76 -5.07 0.38 30.04
C GLU A 76 -5.35 0.33 28.52
N VAL A 77 -4.35 0.62 27.68
CA VAL A 77 -4.43 0.47 26.23
C VAL A 77 -4.71 -0.99 25.86
N ARG A 78 -3.99 -1.95 26.46
CA ARG A 78 -4.23 -3.37 26.23
C ARG A 78 -5.65 -3.77 26.61
N LYS A 79 -6.13 -3.34 27.78
CA LYS A 79 -7.49 -3.61 28.25
C LYS A 79 -8.55 -3.03 27.32
N MET A 80 -8.35 -1.82 26.81
CA MET A 80 -9.24 -1.17 25.85
C MET A 80 -9.33 -1.96 24.54
N ILE A 81 -8.18 -2.39 23.99
CA ILE A 81 -8.13 -3.18 22.75
C ILE A 81 -8.78 -4.55 22.95
N GLU A 82 -8.52 -5.22 24.08
CA GLU A 82 -9.10 -6.52 24.41
C GLU A 82 -10.64 -6.45 24.55
N GLN A 83 -11.16 -5.40 25.19
CA GLN A 83 -12.60 -5.15 25.27
C GLN A 83 -13.22 -4.92 23.89
N ALA A 84 -12.58 -4.11 23.04
CA ALA A 84 -13.03 -3.89 21.67
C ALA A 84 -13.01 -5.19 20.85
N HIS A 85 -11.98 -6.02 21.01
CA HIS A 85 -11.86 -7.32 20.36
C HIS A 85 -12.99 -8.27 20.80
N LYS A 86 -13.21 -8.41 22.11
CA LYS A 86 -14.28 -9.23 22.67
C LYS A 86 -15.65 -8.79 22.16
N HIS A 87 -15.93 -7.48 22.20
CA HIS A 87 -17.20 -6.94 21.72
C HIS A 87 -17.40 -7.20 20.22
N THR A 88 -16.35 -7.05 19.41
CA THR A 88 -16.40 -7.35 17.97
C THR A 88 -16.64 -8.83 17.72
N THR A 89 -16.05 -9.71 18.53
CA THR A 89 -16.26 -11.17 18.46
C THR A 89 -17.71 -11.53 18.76
N GLU A 90 -18.28 -10.97 19.82
CA GLU A 90 -19.69 -11.16 20.18
C GLU A 90 -20.63 -10.68 19.06
N LEU A 91 -20.35 -9.50 18.49
CA LEU A 91 -21.14 -8.91 17.42
C LEU A 91 -21.10 -9.76 16.13
N LEU A 92 -19.91 -10.19 15.71
CA LEU A 92 -19.73 -11.01 14.51
C LEU A 92 -20.25 -12.43 14.70
N THR A 93 -20.22 -12.97 15.92
CA THR A 93 -20.83 -14.27 16.23
C THR A 93 -22.35 -14.19 16.16
N LYS A 94 -22.95 -13.11 16.67
CA LYS A 94 -24.40 -12.88 16.59
C LYS A 94 -24.89 -12.73 15.14
N HIS A 95 -24.12 -12.06 14.30
CA HIS A 95 -24.45 -11.81 12.89
C HIS A 95 -23.70 -12.72 11.90
N LYS A 96 -23.31 -13.93 12.34
CA LYS A 96 -22.48 -14.86 11.56
C LYS A 96 -23.07 -15.19 10.19
N GLU A 97 -24.39 -15.33 10.10
CA GLU A 97 -25.09 -15.62 8.84
C GLU A 97 -25.03 -14.45 7.85
N ASP A 98 -25.17 -13.22 8.33
CA ASP A 98 -25.16 -12.03 7.48
C ASP A 98 -23.76 -11.77 6.91
N VAL A 99 -22.72 -11.97 7.73
CA VAL A 99 -21.32 -11.91 7.29
C VAL A 99 -21.03 -13.01 6.25
N ASN A 100 -21.64 -14.19 6.41
CA ASN A 100 -21.52 -15.28 5.43
C ASN A 100 -22.13 -14.92 4.07
N LYS A 101 -23.32 -14.29 4.07
CA LYS A 101 -23.96 -13.81 2.83
C LYS A 101 -23.10 -12.78 2.12
N VAL A 102 -22.55 -11.80 2.85
CA VAL A 102 -21.67 -10.77 2.28
C VAL A 102 -20.40 -11.40 1.72
N ARG A 103 -19.80 -12.38 2.43
CA ARG A 103 -18.62 -13.10 1.93
C ARG A 103 -18.90 -13.83 0.62
N ILE A 104 -20.01 -14.56 0.55
CA ILE A 104 -20.41 -15.29 -0.67
C ILE A 104 -20.67 -14.31 -1.81
N ALA A 105 -21.37 -13.21 -1.54
CA ALA A 105 -21.59 -12.16 -2.53
C ALA A 105 -20.27 -11.56 -3.03
N MET A 106 -19.30 -11.32 -2.15
CA MET A 106 -18.00 -10.77 -2.52
C MET A 106 -17.14 -11.76 -3.30
N ILE A 107 -17.20 -13.06 -3.02
CA ILE A 107 -16.52 -14.07 -3.87
C ILE A 107 -17.13 -14.10 -5.27
N ASN A 108 -18.45 -13.99 -5.38
CA ASN A 108 -19.15 -13.97 -6.66
C ASN A 108 -18.88 -12.68 -7.46
N HIS A 109 -18.71 -11.53 -6.78
CA HIS A 109 -18.48 -10.22 -7.39
C HIS A 109 -17.03 -9.76 -7.44
N SER A 110 -16.09 -10.39 -6.72
CA SER A 110 -14.66 -10.12 -6.81
C SER A 110 -14.13 -10.80 -8.06
N THR A 111 -14.59 -10.24 -9.17
CA THR A 111 -14.39 -10.60 -10.56
C THR A 111 -12.97 -10.29 -11.03
N PHE A 112 -11.96 -10.63 -10.25
CA PHE A 112 -10.70 -11.08 -10.85
C PHE A 112 -10.87 -12.49 -11.43
N PHE A 113 -11.88 -13.24 -10.95
CA PHE A 113 -12.22 -14.57 -11.45
C PHE A 113 -13.26 -14.57 -12.60
N VAL A 114 -14.11 -13.55 -12.76
CA VAL A 114 -15.14 -13.59 -13.85
C VAL A 114 -14.56 -13.31 -15.23
N ILE A 115 -13.45 -12.57 -15.34
CA ILE A 115 -12.67 -12.54 -16.59
C ILE A 115 -12.06 -13.93 -16.87
N PHE A 116 -11.69 -14.66 -15.81
CA PHE A 116 -11.09 -16.00 -15.92
C PHE A 116 -12.13 -17.10 -16.22
N ILE A 117 -13.35 -17.04 -15.67
CA ILE A 117 -14.40 -18.03 -15.94
C ILE A 117 -14.88 -17.96 -17.39
N ASN A 118 -15.08 -16.76 -17.94
CA ASN A 118 -15.67 -16.64 -19.27
C ASN A 118 -14.79 -17.21 -20.39
N ASN A 119 -13.47 -17.25 -20.21
CA ASN A 119 -12.51 -17.85 -21.16
C ASN A 119 -11.75 -19.06 -20.58
N PHE A 120 -12.23 -19.64 -19.48
CA PHE A 120 -11.54 -20.76 -18.82
C PHE A 120 -11.41 -21.98 -19.75
N HIS A 121 -12.43 -22.20 -20.59
CA HIS A 121 -12.45 -23.29 -21.55
C HIS A 121 -11.38 -23.11 -22.64
N GLU A 122 -11.24 -21.91 -23.17
CA GLU A 122 -10.22 -21.53 -24.15
C GLU A 122 -8.80 -21.67 -23.59
N PHE A 123 -8.59 -21.20 -22.36
CA PHE A 123 -7.31 -21.32 -21.67
C PHE A 123 -6.91 -22.79 -21.44
N MET A 124 -7.86 -23.63 -21.04
CA MET A 124 -7.60 -25.06 -20.83
C MET A 124 -7.25 -25.78 -22.13
N GLN A 125 -7.89 -25.43 -23.25
CA GLN A 125 -7.58 -26.01 -24.56
C GLN A 125 -6.15 -25.69 -25.01
N VAL A 126 -5.71 -24.44 -24.86
CA VAL A 126 -4.33 -24.04 -25.17
C VAL A 126 -3.33 -24.73 -24.25
N ALA A 127 -3.63 -24.81 -22.95
CA ALA A 127 -2.78 -25.50 -21.98
C ALA A 127 -2.63 -27.00 -22.28
N GLU A 128 -3.71 -27.69 -22.67
CA GLU A 128 -3.65 -29.09 -23.07
C GLU A 128 -2.87 -29.28 -24.37
N ARG A 129 -2.99 -28.36 -25.33
CA ARG A 129 -2.23 -28.40 -26.58
C ARG A 129 -0.74 -28.17 -26.35
N LEU A 130 -0.36 -27.23 -25.48
CA LEU A 130 1.03 -27.00 -25.06
C LEU A 130 1.63 -28.23 -24.36
N LEU A 131 0.81 -28.98 -23.63
CA LEU A 131 1.28 -30.21 -22.98
C LEU A 131 1.59 -31.32 -24.01
N LYS A 132 0.87 -31.35 -25.13
CA LYS A 132 1.05 -32.33 -26.22
C LYS A 132 2.07 -31.89 -27.26
N GLN A 133 2.20 -30.58 -27.48
CA GLN A 133 3.13 -29.95 -28.41
C GLN A 133 3.87 -28.85 -27.66
N GLU A 134 5.17 -29.02 -27.46
CA GLU A 134 6.03 -28.10 -26.69
C GLU A 134 6.03 -26.66 -27.25
N ILE A 135 5.62 -26.47 -28.51
CA ILE A 135 5.51 -25.17 -29.19
C ILE A 135 4.19 -25.13 -29.95
N LEU A 136 3.42 -24.03 -29.80
CA LEU A 136 2.27 -23.72 -30.66
C LEU A 136 2.63 -22.69 -31.73
N SER A 137 2.13 -22.92 -32.94
CA SER A 137 2.19 -21.96 -34.04
C SER A 137 0.96 -21.02 -34.06
N ARG A 138 1.02 -19.98 -34.89
CA ARG A 138 -0.09 -19.04 -35.05
C ARG A 138 -1.36 -19.74 -35.56
N ASP A 139 -1.20 -20.71 -36.46
CA ASP A 139 -2.31 -21.46 -37.04
C ASP A 139 -3.01 -22.34 -35.99
N ASP A 140 -2.23 -22.96 -35.09
CA ASP A 140 -2.78 -23.74 -33.96
C ASP A 140 -3.60 -22.86 -33.01
N MET A 141 -3.17 -21.62 -32.78
CA MET A 141 -3.89 -20.67 -31.92
C MET A 141 -5.19 -20.19 -32.56
N ILE A 142 -5.20 -19.98 -33.89
CA ILE A 142 -6.42 -19.63 -34.63
C ILE A 142 -7.40 -20.81 -34.68
N GLU A 143 -6.90 -22.04 -34.77
CA GLU A 143 -7.74 -23.25 -34.70
C GLU A 143 -8.39 -23.41 -33.31
N LEU A 144 -7.65 -23.18 -32.23
CA LEU A 144 -8.14 -23.39 -30.86
C LEU A 144 -9.02 -22.26 -30.32
N LEU A 145 -8.69 -21.00 -30.65
CA LEU A 145 -9.32 -19.81 -30.07
C LEU A 145 -10.12 -18.98 -31.09
N GLY A 146 -10.02 -19.30 -32.38
CA GLY A 146 -10.59 -18.51 -33.47
C GLY A 146 -9.72 -17.33 -33.89
N SER A 147 -10.16 -16.64 -34.94
CA SER A 147 -9.49 -15.43 -35.43
C SER A 147 -9.56 -14.31 -34.40
N ARG A 148 -8.47 -13.55 -34.29
CA ARG A 148 -8.39 -12.38 -33.40
C ARG A 148 -9.57 -11.42 -33.66
N PRO A 149 -10.37 -11.07 -32.63
CA PRO A 149 -11.57 -10.25 -32.81
C PRO A 149 -11.29 -8.76 -33.09
N PHE A 150 -10.02 -8.38 -33.21
CA PHE A 150 -9.57 -7.02 -33.45
C PHE A 150 -8.55 -7.03 -34.59
N PRO A 151 -8.56 -6.00 -35.44
CA PRO A 151 -7.77 -5.97 -36.67
C PRO A 151 -6.30 -6.15 -36.36
N GLU A 152 -5.64 -7.06 -37.09
CA GLU A 152 -4.19 -7.16 -37.05
C GLU A 152 -3.58 -5.92 -37.67
N LYS A 153 -2.92 -5.13 -36.83
CA LYS A 153 -2.07 -4.03 -37.27
C LYS A 153 -0.81 -4.67 -37.87
N SER A 154 -0.56 -4.47 -39.15
CA SER A 154 0.58 -5.11 -39.85
C SER A 154 1.87 -4.31 -39.72
N THR A 155 1.75 -3.03 -39.39
CA THR A 155 2.82 -2.05 -39.52
C THR A 155 3.10 -1.42 -38.16
N TYR A 156 4.38 -1.17 -37.88
CA TYR A 156 4.80 -0.57 -36.61
C TYR A 156 4.11 0.79 -36.39
N GLU A 157 3.91 1.60 -37.44
CA GLU A 157 3.20 2.89 -37.34
C GLU A 157 1.76 2.74 -36.81
N GLU A 158 0.98 1.76 -37.29
CA GLU A 158 -0.38 1.53 -36.77
C GLU A 158 -0.37 1.14 -35.29
N PHE A 159 0.67 0.47 -34.80
CA PHE A 159 0.80 0.09 -33.39
C PHE A 159 1.02 1.30 -32.46
N VAL A 160 1.70 2.35 -32.94
CA VAL A 160 2.05 3.54 -32.14
C VAL A 160 1.10 4.73 -32.34
N GLU A 161 0.20 4.68 -33.33
CA GLU A 161 -0.80 5.73 -33.60
C GLU A 161 -1.70 6.11 -32.39
N GLY A 162 -1.80 5.25 -31.38
CA GLY A 162 -2.58 5.51 -30.16
C GLY A 162 -1.77 5.79 -28.90
N THR A 163 -0.43 5.78 -28.95
CA THR A 163 0.43 5.91 -27.77
C THR A 163 1.09 7.29 -27.60
N GLY A 164 0.56 8.32 -28.27
CA GLY A 164 1.09 9.68 -28.22
C GLY A 164 1.93 9.98 -29.45
N SER A 165 1.46 10.93 -30.27
CA SER A 165 2.13 11.39 -31.48
C SER A 165 3.36 12.23 -31.13
N PHE A 166 4.39 12.19 -31.99
CA PHE A 166 5.60 13.03 -31.94
C PHE A 166 5.33 14.56 -32.04
N GLU A 167 4.07 14.96 -32.18
CA GLU A 167 3.61 16.36 -32.22
C GLU A 167 2.83 16.79 -30.97
N GLU A 168 2.96 16.09 -29.84
CA GLU A 168 2.54 16.68 -28.56
C GLU A 168 3.55 17.76 -28.16
N ASP A 169 3.07 18.98 -27.95
CA ASP A 169 3.89 20.09 -27.48
C ASP A 169 4.57 19.70 -26.16
N THR A 170 5.86 19.37 -26.26
CA THR A 170 6.72 19.00 -25.12
C THR A 170 7.03 20.18 -24.20
N SER A 171 6.45 21.36 -24.46
CA SER A 171 6.58 22.51 -23.58
C SER A 171 5.96 22.22 -22.21
N LEU A 172 6.73 22.55 -21.16
CA LEU A 172 6.30 22.37 -19.78
C LEU A 172 5.12 23.33 -19.49
N PRO A 173 4.07 22.87 -18.77
CA PRO A 173 2.99 23.75 -18.28
C PRO A 173 3.56 24.97 -17.55
N GLU A 174 2.85 26.11 -17.54
CA GLU A 174 3.37 27.39 -16.99
C GLU A 174 3.97 27.29 -15.58
N GLY A 175 3.48 26.38 -14.74
CA GLY A 175 4.00 26.14 -13.38
C GLY A 175 5.25 25.24 -13.27
N LEU A 176 5.72 24.66 -14.39
CA LEU A 176 6.81 23.69 -14.44
C LEU A 176 8.01 24.16 -15.27
N LYS A 177 7.94 25.38 -15.84
CA LYS A 177 8.99 25.98 -16.69
C LYS A 177 10.36 26.07 -16.00
N ASN A 178 10.39 26.18 -14.66
CA ASN A 178 11.63 26.37 -13.89
C ASN A 178 12.13 25.06 -13.22
N TRP A 179 11.52 23.91 -13.52
CA TRP A 179 11.90 22.62 -12.92
C TRP A 179 13.34 22.22 -13.28
N ASN A 180 13.82 22.61 -14.47
CA ASN A 180 15.13 22.25 -14.99
C ASN A 180 16.22 23.32 -14.78
N GLU A 181 15.95 24.37 -14.00
CA GLU A 181 17.01 25.31 -13.61
C GLU A 181 17.81 24.72 -12.45
N SER A 182 19.00 24.23 -12.75
CA SER A 182 20.00 23.87 -11.75
C SER A 182 20.26 25.07 -10.83
N LYS A 183 20.06 24.89 -9.52
CA LYS A 183 20.53 25.84 -8.50
C LYS A 183 22.06 25.91 -8.55
N GLU A 184 22.60 26.80 -9.38
CA GLU A 184 23.94 27.32 -9.18
C GLU A 184 23.87 28.49 -8.19
N SER A 185 24.26 28.19 -6.97
CA SER A 185 24.65 29.16 -5.96
C SER A 185 25.75 30.07 -6.51
N THR A 186 25.43 31.35 -6.66
CA THR A 186 26.29 32.52 -6.50
C THR A 186 27.77 32.25 -6.16
N THR A 187 28.66 32.48 -7.12
CA THR A 187 30.04 32.89 -6.86
C THR A 187 30.25 34.28 -7.45
N LYS A 188 30.27 35.29 -6.58
CA LYS A 188 30.71 36.64 -6.93
C LYS A 188 32.22 36.60 -7.20
N THR A 189 32.63 37.12 -8.34
CA THR A 189 34.01 37.51 -8.62
C THR A 189 34.26 38.86 -7.94
N ASP A 190 35.16 38.92 -6.97
CA ASP A 190 35.84 40.16 -6.59
C ASP A 190 37.34 39.87 -6.38
N SER A 191 38.13 40.40 -7.32
CA SER A 191 39.53 40.85 -7.26
C SER A 191 40.63 40.10 -6.47
N ASN A 192 41.78 40.02 -7.15
CA ASN A 192 43.16 40.14 -6.68
C ASN A 192 44.02 38.89 -6.35
N SER A 193 44.89 38.61 -7.32
CA SER A 193 46.36 38.58 -7.20
C SER A 193 47.09 37.32 -6.68
N VAL A 194 48.18 37.05 -7.41
CA VAL A 194 49.43 36.36 -7.03
C VAL A 194 49.57 34.87 -7.42
N GLN A 195 50.68 34.61 -8.13
CA GLN A 195 51.17 33.37 -8.73
C GLN A 195 51.44 32.23 -7.71
N PRO A 196 51.49 30.97 -8.18
CA PRO A 196 51.66 29.80 -7.32
C PRO A 196 53.14 29.52 -6.98
N PRO A 197 53.48 29.06 -5.78
CA PRO A 197 54.77 28.42 -5.54
C PRO A 197 54.71 26.92 -5.89
N LYS A 198 55.77 26.48 -6.56
CA LYS A 198 56.14 25.08 -6.80
C LYS A 198 56.53 24.38 -5.50
N ASN A 199 56.24 23.09 -5.39
CA ASN A 199 57.22 22.04 -5.07
C ASN A 199 56.48 20.69 -4.96
N GLU A 200 56.84 19.71 -5.79
CA GLU A 200 57.91 18.73 -5.54
C GLU A 200 57.62 17.81 -4.35
N GLN A 201 57.26 16.57 -4.72
CA GLN A 201 57.70 15.29 -4.15
C GLN A 201 58.19 15.29 -2.69
N ARG A 202 57.63 14.38 -1.89
CA ARG A 202 58.39 13.21 -1.38
C ARG A 202 57.55 12.29 -0.51
N LEU A 203 57.76 11.00 -0.81
CA LEU A 203 57.80 9.82 0.06
C LEU A 203 56.51 9.40 0.79
#